data_AF-A0A1I6V0Z8-F1
#
_entry.id   AF-A0A1I6V0Z8-F1
#
_cell.length_a   1.000
_cell.length_b   1.000
_cell.length_c   1.000
_cell.angle_alpha   90.00
_cell.angle_beta   90.00
_cell.angle_gamma   90.00
#
_symmetry.space_group_name_H-M   'P 1'
#
loop_
_entity.id
_entity.type
_entity.pdbx_description
1 polymer ?
#
loop_
_entity_poly.entity_id
_entity_poly.type
_entity_poly.pdbx_seq_one_letter_code
_entity_poly.pdbx_strand_id
1 'polypeptide(L)'
;MSKFDLDVLSLEDLKKLQKQVAKAIASYEARQKAAAFKKVDAIAKELGYSLSDLAEFRAAPKRPASIPKYRHPKNRVQRHRW
;
A
#
# COMPACT_ATOMS: atom_id res chain seq x y z
N MET A 1 23.76 11.07 20.13
CA MET A 1 22.40 10.90 20.69
C MET A 1 22.37 11.66 22.00
N SER A 2 21.73 12.82 22.02
CA SER A 2 21.73 13.72 23.17
C SER A 2 21.00 13.06 24.34
N LYS A 3 21.68 12.91 25.47
CA LYS A 3 21.08 12.40 26.71
C LYS A 3 20.30 13.57 27.33
N PHE A 4 18.98 13.50 27.29
CA PHE A 4 18.12 14.47 27.97
C PHE A 4 18.10 14.13 29.46
N ASP A 5 18.43 15.11 30.29
CA ASP A 5 18.43 14.94 31.74
C ASP A 5 17.01 15.18 32.27
N LEU A 6 16.30 14.10 32.58
CA LEU A 6 14.88 14.13 32.95
C LEU A 6 14.67 14.52 34.42
N ASP A 7 15.69 14.33 35.25
CA ASP A 7 15.62 14.56 36.71
C ASP A 7 15.61 16.05 37.06
N VAL A 8 16.06 16.91 36.14
CA VAL A 8 16.10 18.37 36.28
C VAL A 8 14.81 19.03 35.76
N LEU A 9 13.98 18.29 35.02
CA LEU A 9 12.76 18.84 34.41
C LEU A 9 11.63 18.97 35.42
N SER A 10 10.86 20.05 35.29
CA SER A 10 9.62 20.21 36.03
C SER A 10 8.58 19.17 35.59
N LEU A 11 7.61 18.87 36.47
CA LEU A 11 6.51 17.95 36.16
C LEU A 11 5.70 18.42 34.93
N GLU A 12 5.57 19.74 34.73
CA GLU A 12 4.93 20.29 33.53
C GLU A 12 5.72 20.00 32.26
N ASP A 13 7.04 20.14 32.30
CA ASP A 13 7.88 19.95 31.13
C ASP A 13 7.99 18.47 30.76
N LEU A 14 8.01 17.58 31.76
CA LEU A 14 7.90 16.14 31.54
C LEU A 14 6.56 15.78 30.84
N LYS A 15 5.44 16.36 31.28
CA LYS A 15 4.13 16.16 30.63
C LYS A 15 4.09 16.71 29.21
N LYS A 16 4.71 17.87 28.96
CA LYS A 16 4.83 18.44 27.60
C LYS A 16 5.66 17.54 26.70
N LEU A 17 6.82 17.07 27.17
CA LEU A 17 7.71 16.18 26.43
C LEU A 17 7.01 14.86 26.10
N GLN A 18 6.28 14.27 27.05
CA GLN A 18 5.49 13.06 26.82
C GLN A 18 4.50 13.23 25.65
N LYS A 19 3.76 14.34 25.61
CA LYS A 19 2.81 14.62 24.51
C LYS A 19 3.52 14.78 23.17
N GLN A 20 4.67 15.47 23.16
CA GLN A 20 5.47 15.65 21.95
C GLN A 20 6.02 14.32 21.43
N VAL A 21 6.53 13.46 22.32
CA VAL A 21 7.01 12.13 21.99
C VAL A 21 5.87 11.26 21.46
N ALA A 22 4.71 11.25 22.12
CA ALA A 22 3.53 10.52 21.64
C ALA A 22 3.12 10.95 20.22
N LYS A 23 3.09 12.26 19.95
CA LYS A 23 2.82 12.80 18.60
C LYS A 23 3.91 12.41 17.59
N ALA A 24 5.17 12.42 18.01
CA ALA A 24 6.30 12.05 17.16
C ALA A 24 6.26 10.56 16.79
N ILE A 25 5.90 9.69 17.73
CA ILE A 25 5.71 8.25 17.50
C ILE A 25 4.54 8.02 16.56
N ALA A 26 3.38 8.62 16.81
CA ALA A 26 2.19 8.47 15.97
C ALA A 26 2.45 8.89 14.51
N SER A 27 3.29 9.91 14.28
CA SER A 27 3.64 10.39 12.94
C SER A 27 4.90 9.74 12.35
N TYR A 28 5.60 8.89 13.10
CA TYR A 28 6.87 8.31 12.68
C TYR A 28 6.70 7.40 11.46
N GLU A 29 5.73 6.49 11.49
CA GLU A 29 5.46 5.59 10.38
C GLU A 29 5.06 6.34 9.11
N ALA A 30 4.23 7.38 9.23
CA ALA A 30 3.81 8.20 8.09
C ALA A 30 5.01 8.90 7.44
N ARG A 31 5.95 9.44 8.24
CA ARG A 31 7.19 10.05 7.74
C ARG A 31 8.12 9.04 7.10
N GLN A 32 8.25 7.84 7.69
CA GLN A 32 9.02 6.72 7.13
C GLN A 32 8.46 6.32 5.75
N LYS A 33 7.15 6.09 5.66
CA LYS A 33 6.48 5.73 4.40
C LYS A 33 6.62 6.82 3.35
N ALA A 34 6.44 8.09 3.72
CA ALA A 34 6.62 9.21 2.81
C ALA A 34 8.08 9.35 2.32
N ALA A 35 9.07 9.15 3.20
CA ALA A 35 10.47 9.17 2.83
C ALA A 35 10.84 8.01 1.88
N ALA A 36 10.35 6.81 2.17
CA ALA A 36 10.51 5.65 1.29
C ALA A 36 9.85 5.90 -0.08
N PHE A 37 8.63 6.42 -0.10
CA PHE A 37 7.91 6.76 -1.34
C PHE A 37 8.69 7.77 -2.18
N LYS A 38 9.20 8.85 -1.57
CA LYS A 38 10.01 9.87 -2.27
C LYS A 38 11.28 9.29 -2.88
N LYS A 39 11.97 8.38 -2.18
CA LYS A 39 13.17 7.73 -2.71
C LYS A 39 12.85 6.88 -3.94
N VAL A 40 11.78 6.09 -3.86
CA VAL A 40 11.36 5.24 -4.99
C VAL A 40 10.87 6.10 -6.15
N ASP A 41 10.16 7.21 -5.89
CA ASP A 41 9.65 8.12 -6.92
C ASP A 41 10.79 8.85 -7.63
N ALA A 42 11.82 9.26 -6.89
CA ALA A 42 13.03 9.85 -7.46
C ALA A 42 13.73 8.86 -8.43
N ILE A 43 13.90 7.60 -8.01
CA ILE A 43 14.49 6.56 -8.87
C ILE A 43 13.61 6.29 -10.10
N ALA A 44 12.29 6.23 -9.93
CA ALA A 44 11.36 6.04 -11.06
C ALA A 44 11.50 7.19 -12.07
N LYS A 45 11.58 8.44 -11.59
CA LYS A 45 11.76 9.63 -12.44
C LYS A 45 13.09 9.66 -13.16
N GLU A 46 14.17 9.23 -12.52
CA GLU A 46 15.48 9.05 -13.18
C GLU A 46 15.41 8.06 -14.35
N LEU A 47 14.55 7.05 -14.24
CA LEU A 47 14.29 6.06 -15.29
C LEU A 47 13.22 6.52 -16.30
N GLY A 48 12.67 7.73 -16.16
CA GLY A 48 11.64 8.28 -17.05
C GLY A 48 10.21 7.80 -16.77
N TYR A 49 9.94 7.24 -15.58
CA TYR A 49 8.64 6.74 -15.17
C TYR A 49 8.11 7.49 -13.93
N SER A 50 6.80 7.46 -13.70
CA SER A 50 6.23 7.81 -12.39
C SER A 50 5.90 6.55 -11.58
N LEU A 51 5.98 6.65 -10.26
CA LEU A 51 5.66 5.53 -9.37
C LEU A 51 4.17 5.09 -9.52
N SER A 52 3.29 6.04 -9.83
CA SER A 52 1.88 5.81 -10.18
C SER A 52 1.74 4.90 -11.40
N ASP A 53 2.46 5.20 -12.49
CA ASP A 53 2.40 4.41 -13.73
C ASP A 53 2.95 2.99 -13.52
N LEU A 54 4.02 2.85 -12.72
CA LEU A 54 4.58 1.55 -12.37
C LEU A 54 3.64 0.73 -11.46
N ALA A 55 2.91 1.38 -10.57
CA ALA A 55 1.92 0.74 -9.71
C ALA A 55 0.71 0.24 -10.53
N GLU A 56 0.26 1.03 -11.51
CA GLU A 56 -0.80 0.65 -12.45
C GLU A 56 -0.37 -0.51 -13.36
N PHE A 57 0.88 -0.51 -13.84
CA PHE A 57 1.43 -1.63 -14.61
C PHE A 57 1.50 -2.93 -13.79
N ARG A 58 1.82 -2.84 -12.49
CA ARG A 58 1.89 -4.01 -11.59
C ARG A 58 0.51 -4.52 -11.17
N ALA A 59 -0.52 -3.69 -11.23
CA ALA A 59 -1.90 -4.14 -11.06
C ALA A 59 -2.27 -4.98 -12.28
N ALA A 60 -2.02 -6.29 -12.20
CA ALA A 60 -2.36 -7.23 -13.27
C ALA A 60 -3.79 -6.96 -13.75
N PRO A 61 -4.05 -6.93 -15.07
CA PRO A 61 -5.38 -6.68 -15.58
C PRO A 61 -6.33 -7.65 -14.90
N LYS A 62 -7.35 -7.13 -14.22
CA LYS A 62 -8.44 -7.94 -13.66
C LYS A 62 -9.01 -8.73 -14.83
N ARG A 63 -8.58 -9.98 -14.99
CA ARG A 63 -9.17 -10.90 -15.96
C ARG A 63 -10.65 -10.96 -15.60
N PRO A 64 -11.57 -10.58 -16.51
CA PRO A 64 -12.99 -10.72 -16.21
C PRO A 64 -13.24 -12.17 -15.81
N ALA A 65 -14.00 -12.37 -14.73
CA ALA A 65 -14.38 -13.70 -14.28
C ALA A 65 -15.01 -14.44 -15.46
N SER A 66 -14.43 -15.57 -15.86
CA SER A 66 -14.96 -16.38 -16.95
C SER A 66 -16.36 -16.84 -16.56
N ILE A 67 -17.38 -16.39 -17.30
CA ILE A 67 -18.76 -16.85 -17.13
C ILE A 67 -18.77 -18.38 -17.27
N PRO A 68 -19.23 -19.15 -16.28
CA PRO A 68 -19.34 -20.60 -16.39
C PRO A 68 -20.28 -20.94 -17.56
N LYS A 69 -19.74 -21.44 -18.68
CA LYS A 69 -20.55 -21.99 -19.76
C LYS A 69 -21.11 -23.33 -19.31
N TYR A 70 -22.32 -23.31 -18.75
CA TYR A 70 -23.07 -24.52 -18.40
C TYR A 70 -23.42 -25.29 -19.68
N ARG A 71 -22.82 -26.47 -19.90
CA ARG A 71 -23.23 -27.39 -20.98
C ARG A 71 -24.41 -28.22 -20.49
N HIS A 72 -25.59 -27.99 -21.08
CA HIS A 72 -26.77 -28.80 -20.83
C HIS A 72 -26.58 -30.25 -21.35
N PRO A 73 -26.80 -31.29 -20.53
CA PRO A 73 -26.54 -32.69 -20.90
C PRO A 73 -27.58 -33.33 -21.84
N LYS A 74 -28.61 -32.60 -22.30
CA LYS A 74 -29.74 -33.18 -23.06
C LYS A 74 -29.65 -33.11 -24.58
N ASN A 75 -28.56 -32.64 -25.19
CA ASN A 75 -28.36 -32.79 -26.63
C ASN A 75 -27.77 -34.17 -26.97
N ARG A 76 -28.52 -35.24 -26.68
CA ARG A 76 -28.35 -36.55 -27.33
C ARG A 76 -29.44 -36.66 -28.40
N VAL A 77 -28.97 -36.70 -29.65
CA VAL A 77 -29.59 -37.41 -30.77
C VAL A 77 -30.92 -36.84 -31.27
N GLN A 78 -30.82 -35.93 -32.23
CA GLN A 78 -31.63 -36.06 -33.44
C GLN A 78 -30.74 -35.78 -34.66
N ARG A 79 -30.40 -36.84 -35.40
CA ARG A 79 -30.04 -36.73 -36.82
C ARG A 79 -30.70 -37.91 -37.53
N HIS A 80 -31.78 -37.61 -38.23
CA HIS A 80 -32.51 -38.52 -39.12
C HIS A 80 -31.60 -39.12 -40.20
N ARG A 81 -31.92 -40.34 -40.67
CA ARG A 81 -31.90 -40.66 -42.11
C ARG A 81 -32.65 -41.97 -42.42
N TRP A 82 -33.78 -41.84 -43.12
CA TRP A 82 -34.07 -42.59 -44.34
C TRP A 82 -34.34 -41.54 -45.41
#